data_AF-A0A819RFZ1-F1
#
_entry.id   AF-A0A819RFZ1-F1
#
_cell.length_a   1.000
_cell.length_b   1.000
_cell.length_c   1.000
_cell.angle_alpha   90.00
_cell.angle_beta   90.00
_cell.angle_gamma   90.00
#
_symmetry.space_group_name_H-M   'P 1'
#
loop_
_entity.id
_entity.type
_entity.pdbx_description
1 polymer ?
#
loop_
_entity_poly.entity_id
_entity_poly.type
_entity_poly.pdbx_seq_one_letter_code
_entity_poly.pdbx_strand_id
1 'polypeptide(L)' 'MSTSHSDILPSHITHDISNIRLNKPQLRICCIGAGYVGGPTCAIIASKCPNIQVTVVDVSS' A
#
# COMPACT_ATOMS: atom_id res chain seq x y z
N MET A 1 7.60 1.72 -46.99
CA MET A 1 8.21 2.26 -45.76
C MET A 1 7.07 2.79 -44.92
N SER A 2 6.92 2.22 -43.73
CA SER A 2 5.81 2.30 -42.78
C SER A 2 5.24 3.71 -42.53
N THR A 3 3.96 3.90 -42.83
CA THR A 3 3.13 4.89 -42.13
C THR A 3 2.99 4.42 -40.69
N SER A 4 3.59 5.16 -39.75
CA SER A 4 3.46 4.93 -38.32
C SER A 4 1.98 4.93 -37.93
N HIS A 5 1.57 3.83 -37.32
CA HIS A 5 0.19 3.44 -37.06
C HIS A 5 -0.38 4.18 -35.83
N SER A 6 -0.27 5.52 -35.79
CA SER A 6 -0.68 6.34 -34.63
C SER A 6 -1.69 7.45 -34.93
N ASP A 7 -1.95 7.79 -36.19
CA ASP A 7 -2.66 9.05 -36.50
C ASP A 7 -4.14 8.88 -36.90
N ILE A 8 -4.73 7.68 -36.77
CA ILE A 8 -6.16 7.48 -36.99
C ILE A 8 -6.73 6.53 -35.93
N LEU A 9 -6.98 7.05 -34.73
CA LEU A 9 -7.99 6.50 -33.81
C LEU A 9 -8.87 7.66 -33.33
N PRO A 10 -10.21 7.55 -33.42
CA PRO A 10 -11.11 8.70 -33.37
C PRO A 10 -11.26 9.29 -31.97
N SER A 11 -11.64 10.56 -31.93
CA SER A 11 -11.87 11.39 -30.75
C SER A 11 -13.09 11.01 -29.89
N HIS A 12 -13.50 9.73 -29.85
CA HIS A 12 -14.62 9.29 -29.03
C HIS A 12 -14.34 7.93 -28.38
N ILE A 13 -14.19 7.98 -27.04
CA ILE A 13 -14.20 6.86 -26.09
C ILE A 13 -12.90 6.03 -26.01
N THR A 14 -11.79 6.66 -25.62
CA THR A 14 -10.77 5.96 -24.81
C THR A 14 -11.06 6.26 -23.35
N HIS A 15 -11.59 5.28 -22.61
CA HIS A 15 -11.67 5.35 -21.15
C HIS A 15 -10.24 5.44 -20.61
N ASP A 16 -9.79 6.64 -20.24
CA ASP A 16 -8.49 6.85 -19.61
C ASP A 16 -8.54 6.37 -18.14
N ILE A 17 -8.46 5.05 -17.96
CA ILE A 17 -8.33 4.42 -16.64
C ILE A 17 -6.90 4.59 -16.09
N SER A 18 -5.95 5.08 -16.90
CA SER A 18 -4.56 5.24 -16.46
C SER A 18 -4.38 6.30 -15.36
N ASN A 19 -5.37 7.19 -15.20
CA ASN A 19 -5.44 8.19 -14.12
C ASN A 19 -6.29 7.77 -12.91
N ILE A 20 -6.91 6.59 -12.92
CA ILE A 20 -7.57 6.05 -11.72
C ILE A 20 -6.48 5.44 -10.84
N ARG A 21 -5.84 6.27 -10.01
CA ARG A 21 -5.04 5.78 -8.89
C ARG A 21 -5.96 4.99 -7.96
N LEU A 22 -5.98 3.66 -8.14
CA LEU A 22 -6.51 2.75 -7.13
C LEU A 22 -5.64 2.95 -5.89
N ASN A 23 -6.14 3.75 -4.94
CA ASN A 23 -5.53 3.87 -3.63
C ASN A 23 -5.55 2.47 -3.01
N LYS A 24 -4.42 1.77 -3.10
CA LYS A 24 -4.25 0.50 -2.41
C LYS A 24 -4.43 0.81 -0.92
N PRO A 25 -5.44 0.23 -0.24
CA PRO A 25 -5.66 0.54 1.16
C PRO A 25 -4.40 0.18 1.94
N GLN A 26 -3.82 1.16 2.62
CA GLN A 26 -2.61 0.96 3.40
C GLN A 26 -3.00 0.29 4.72
N LEU A 27 -2.64 -0.98 4.86
CA LEU A 27 -2.86 -1.75 6.08
C LEU A 27 -2.02 -1.15 7.22
N ARG A 28 -2.67 -0.87 8.34
CA ARG A 28 -2.05 -0.35 9.56
C ARG A 28 -2.48 -1.24 10.73
N ILE A 29 -1.51 -1.66 11.54
CA ILE A 29 -1.73 -2.53 12.69
C ILE A 29 -1.42 -1.72 13.96
N CYS A 30 -2.35 -1.72 14.92
CA CYS A 30 -2.12 -1.19 16.25
C CYS A 30 -2.08 -2.36 17.23
N CYS A 31 -0.98 -2.49 17.96
CA CYS A 31 -0.76 -3.53 18.95
C CYS A 31 -0.76 -2.89 20.35
N ILE A 32 -1.50 -3.48 21.28
CA ILE A 32 -1.62 -3.01 22.65
C ILE A 32 -0.84 -3.96 23.56
N GLY A 33 0.15 -3.41 24.27
CA GLY A 33 1.06 -4.13 25.17
C GLY A 33 2.42 -4.39 24.53
N ALA A 34 3.48 -3.79 25.11
CA ALA A 34 4.87 -3.99 24.70
C ALA A 34 5.63 -5.00 25.59
N GLY A 35 4.91 -5.77 26.40
CA GLY A 35 5.48 -6.76 27.31
C GLY A 35 6.16 -7.94 26.58
N TYR A 36 6.59 -8.94 27.36
CA TYR A 36 7.41 -10.07 26.92
C TYR A 36 6.96 -10.74 25.60
N VAL A 37 5.64 -10.84 25.37
CA VAL A 37 5.10 -11.41 24.13
C VAL A 37 4.83 -10.34 23.09
N GLY A 38 4.19 -9.24 23.48
CA GLY A 38 3.72 -8.21 22.58
C GLY A 38 4.85 -7.55 21.80
N GLY A 39 5.91 -7.09 22.49
CA GLY A 39 7.04 -6.40 21.87
C GLY A 39 7.74 -7.24 20.79
N PRO A 40 8.26 -8.45 21.13
CA PRO A 40 8.92 -9.32 20.15
C PRO A 40 8.01 -9.76 19.00
N THR A 41 6.71 -9.99 19.27
CA THR A 41 5.74 -10.33 18.22
C THR A 41 5.58 -9.19 17.22
N CYS A 42 5.40 -7.96 17.72
CA CYS A 42 5.26 -6.77 16.86
C CYS A 42 6.52 -6.49 16.04
N ALA A 43 7.71 -6.71 16.62
CA ALA A 43 8.98 -6.54 15.94
C ALA A 43 9.12 -7.50 14.75
N ILE A 44 8.70 -8.76 14.90
CA ILE A 44 8.71 -9.72 13.80
C ILE A 44 7.70 -9.33 12.72
N ILE A 45 6.50 -8.86 13.07
CA ILE A 45 5.50 -8.39 12.09
C ILE A 45 6.06 -7.22 11.27
N ALA A 46 6.65 -6.22 11.93
CA ALA A 46 7.27 -5.08 11.24
C ALA A 46 8.44 -5.51 10.33
N SER A 47 9.27 -6.46 10.79
CA SER A 47 10.41 -6.98 10.04
C SER A 47 10.00 -7.77 8.79
N LYS A 48 8.97 -8.62 8.91
CA LYS A 48 8.51 -9.47 7.80
C LYS A 48 7.62 -8.73 6.81
N CYS A 49 6.97 -7.65 7.24
CA CYS A 49 6.05 -6.88 6.44
C CYS A 49 6.42 -5.38 6.43
N PRO A 50 7.54 -4.98 5.79
CA PRO A 50 8.05 -3.60 5.86
C PRO A 50 7.12 -2.56 5.23
N ASN A 51 6.19 -2.99 4.38
CA ASN A 51 5.19 -2.11 3.74
C ASN A 51 3.96 -1.83 4.63
N ILE A 52 3.88 -2.46 5.82
CA ILE A 52 2.79 -2.30 6.77
C ILE A 52 3.29 -1.45 7.93
N GLN A 53 2.51 -0.44 8.31
CA GLN A 53 2.81 0.34 9.51
C GLN A 53 2.31 -0.42 10.74
N VAL A 54 3.22 -0.78 11.64
CA VAL A 54 2.92 -1.36 12.95
C VAL A 54 3.16 -0.31 14.01
N THR A 55 2.13 0.05 14.77
CA THR A 55 2.21 0.93 15.93
C THR A 55 2.01 0.09 17.18
N VAL A 56 2.95 0.16 18.12
CA VAL A 56 2.81 -0.50 19.43
C VAL A 56 2.52 0.58 20.47
N VAL A 57 1.47 0.37 21.26
CA VAL A 57 1.11 1.23 22.38
C VAL A 57 1.19 0.42 23.67
N ASP A 58 1.68 1.03 24.74
CA ASP A 58 1.77 0.42 26.06
C ASP A 58 1.38 1.46 27.11
N VAL A 59 0.79 1.01 28.21
CA VAL A 59 0.48 1.89 29.33
C VAL A 59 1.73 2.03 30.19
N SER A 60 2.35 3.20 30.14
CA SER A 60 3.39 3.57 31.10
C SER A 60 2.71 4.29 32.27
N SER A 61 2.86 3.74 33.47
CA SER A 61 2.51 4.42 34.72
C SER A 61 3.57 5.45 35.10
#